data_AF-A0AAJ3P3Y0-F1
#
_entry.id   AF-A0AAJ3P3Y0-F1
#
_cell.length_a   1.000
_cell.length_b   1.000
_cell.length_c   1.000
_cell.angle_alpha   90.00
_cell.angle_beta   90.00
_cell.angle_gamma   90.00
#
_symmetry.space_group_name_H-M   'P 1'
#
loop_
_entity.id
_entity.type
_entity.pdbx_description
1 polymer ?
#
loop_
_entity_poly.entity_id
_entity_poly.type
_entity_poly.pdbx_seq_one_letter_code
_entity_poly.pdbx_strand_id
1 'polypeptide(L)'
;MTPPHPQTPRFLAPAQVAELLSIDIDEVIALVHAGHLRGAPLGAPARWRIEEPSIEEYLAAQTEEARRMALWRQSQAASFPELWGRSVTPFA
;
A
#
# COMPACT_ATOMS: atom_id res chain seq x y z
N MET A 1 31.55 14.87 6.69
CA MET A 1 30.19 15.07 6.15
C MET A 1 30.18 14.45 4.77
N THR A 2 29.69 13.21 4.64
CA THR A 2 29.52 12.58 3.32
C THR A 2 28.43 13.36 2.57
N PRO A 3 28.69 13.90 1.37
CA PRO A 3 27.63 14.53 0.61
C PRO A 3 26.53 13.49 0.34
N PRO A 4 25.24 13.84 0.40
CA PRO A 4 24.20 12.95 -0.08
C PRO A 4 24.50 12.69 -1.55
N HIS A 5 24.91 11.46 -1.87
CA HIS A 5 25.04 11.04 -3.25
C HIS A 5 23.64 11.19 -3.86
N PRO A 6 23.46 11.91 -4.97
CA PRO A 6 22.20 11.88 -5.67
C PRO A 6 21.91 10.40 -5.94
N GLN A 7 20.87 9.86 -5.29
CA GLN A 7 20.50 8.46 -5.46
C GLN A 7 20.01 8.34 -6.89
N THR A 8 20.91 7.97 -7.80
CA THR A 8 20.53 7.60 -9.16
C THR A 8 19.38 6.61 -9.03
N PRO A 9 18.23 6.84 -9.71
CA PRO A 9 17.10 5.93 -9.63
C PRO A 9 17.58 4.53 -9.96
N ARG A 10 17.44 3.63 -9.00
CA ARG A 10 17.82 2.23 -9.17
C ARG A 10 16.64 1.53 -9.81
N PHE A 11 16.94 0.72 -10.83
CA PHE A 11 15.94 -0.02 -11.58
C PHE A 11 16.09 -1.51 -11.28
N LEU A 12 15.02 -2.12 -10.78
CA LEU A 12 14.95 -3.53 -10.41
C LEU A 12 14.22 -4.32 -11.48
N ALA A 13 14.64 -5.58 -11.68
CA ALA A 13 13.85 -6.52 -12.48
C ALA A 13 12.60 -6.97 -11.68
N PRO A 14 11.49 -7.33 -12.34
CA PRO A 14 10.29 -7.85 -11.68
C PRO A 14 10.58 -9.00 -10.72
N ALA A 15 11.50 -9.90 -11.08
CA ALA A 15 11.94 -10.99 -10.19
C ALA A 15 12.55 -10.48 -8.88
N GLN A 16 13.34 -9.41 -8.91
CA GLN A 16 13.93 -8.85 -7.69
C GLN A 16 12.89 -8.16 -6.81
N VAL A 17 11.88 -7.54 -7.43
CA VAL A 17 10.76 -6.91 -6.71
C VAL A 17 9.85 -7.96 -6.08
N ALA A 18 9.60 -9.07 -6.79
CA ALA A 18 8.86 -10.22 -6.28
C ALA A 18 9.51 -10.77 -5.00
N GLU A 19 10.83 -11.01 -5.03
CA GLU A 19 11.59 -11.43 -3.85
C GLU A 19 11.52 -10.40 -2.71
N LEU A 20 11.68 -9.11 -3.04
CA LEU A 20 11.65 -8.03 -2.04
C LEU A 20 10.31 -7.92 -1.31
N LEU A 21 9.22 -8.06 -2.05
CA LEU A 21 7.85 -7.95 -1.53
C LEU A 21 7.28 -9.30 -1.08
N SER A 22 8.00 -10.40 -1.30
CA SER A 22 7.54 -11.78 -1.05
C SER A 22 6.21 -12.09 -1.73
N ILE A 23 6.07 -11.67 -3.00
CA ILE A 23 4.91 -11.92 -3.87
C ILE A 23 5.33 -12.56 -5.19
N ASP A 24 4.37 -13.05 -5.98
CA ASP A 24 4.66 -13.64 -7.28
C ASP A 24 5.08 -12.60 -8.33
N ILE A 25 5.89 -13.04 -9.31
CA ILE A 25 6.33 -12.18 -10.42
C ILE A 25 5.13 -11.70 -11.25
N ASP A 26 4.14 -12.56 -11.47
CA ASP A 26 2.92 -12.20 -12.20
C ASP A 26 2.12 -11.12 -11.47
N GLU A 27 2.15 -11.13 -10.13
CA GLU A 27 1.52 -10.11 -9.30
C GLU A 27 2.26 -8.77 -9.40
N VAL A 28 3.59 -8.79 -9.40
CA VAL A 28 4.40 -7.59 -9.69
C VAL A 28 4.05 -6.99 -11.05
N ILE A 29 3.93 -7.83 -12.08
CA ILE A 29 3.56 -7.39 -13.43
C ILE A 29 2.14 -6.80 -13.44
N ALA A 30 1.19 -7.42 -12.73
CA ALA A 30 -0.16 -6.89 -12.58
C ALA A 30 -0.15 -5.51 -11.90
N LEU A 31 0.67 -5.29 -10.87
CA LEU A 31 0.83 -4.00 -10.20
C LEU A 31 1.40 -2.92 -11.15
N VAL A 32 2.34 -3.30 -12.02
CA VAL A 32 2.86 -2.39 -13.06
C VAL A 32 1.77 -2.03 -14.07
N HIS A 33 1.00 -3.01 -14.54
CA HIS A 33 -0.11 -2.77 -15.47
C HIS A 33 -1.24 -1.93 -14.85
N ALA A 34 -1.50 -2.10 -13.55
CA ALA A 34 -2.45 -1.30 -12.78
C ALA A 34 -1.96 0.13 -12.48
N GLY A 35 -0.68 0.43 -12.76
CA GLY A 35 -0.09 1.73 -12.49
C GLY A 35 0.29 1.96 -11.02
N HIS A 36 0.25 0.91 -10.19
CA HIS A 36 0.70 0.97 -8.79
C HIS A 36 2.22 0.99 -8.67
N LEU A 37 2.91 0.34 -9.62
CA LEU A 37 4.36 0.36 -9.73
C LEU A 37 4.78 1.00 -11.05
N ARG A 38 5.70 1.96 -10.99
CA ARG A 38 6.29 2.60 -12.17
C ARG A 38 7.37 1.69 -12.74
N GLY A 39 7.19 1.32 -14.01
CA GLY A 39 8.19 0.56 -14.74
C GLY A 39 8.09 0.74 -16.25
N ALA A 40 9.19 0.43 -16.94
CA ALA A 40 9.30 0.52 -18.39
C ALA A 40 9.82 -0.79 -18.99
N PRO A 41 9.29 -1.23 -20.14
CA PRO A 41 9.87 -2.32 -20.90
C PRO A 41 11.14 -1.85 -21.62
N LEU A 42 12.27 -2.51 -21.37
CA LEU A 42 13.54 -2.22 -22.03
C LEU A 42 14.01 -3.38 -22.91
N GLY A 43 14.43 -3.07 -24.13
CA GLY A 43 15.08 -4.00 -25.06
C GLY A 43 14.15 -4.93 -25.83
N ALA A 44 14.74 -5.85 -26.59
CA ALA A 44 14.08 -6.91 -27.34
C ALA A 44 14.78 -8.25 -27.03
N PRO A 45 14.13 -9.20 -26.32
CA PRO A 45 12.76 -9.17 -25.80
C PRO A 45 12.57 -8.13 -24.69
N ALA A 46 11.34 -7.63 -24.55
CA ALA A 46 10.98 -6.61 -23.56
C ALA A 46 11.23 -7.13 -22.15
N ARG A 47 12.19 -6.53 -21.44
CA ARG A 47 12.45 -6.80 -20.03
C ARG A 47 11.98 -5.60 -19.22
N TRP A 48 10.94 -5.81 -18.42
CA TRP A 48 10.44 -4.79 -17.51
C TRP A 48 11.51 -4.37 -16.50
N ARG A 49 11.56 -3.06 -16.23
CA ARG A 49 12.37 -2.45 -15.18
C ARG A 49 11.50 -1.56 -14.33
N ILE A 50 11.54 -1.80 -13.03
CA ILE A 50 10.71 -1.12 -12.03
C ILE A 50 11.61 -0.13 -11.29
N GLU A 51 11.11 1.08 -11.09
CA GLU A 51 11.80 2.10 -10.30
C GLU A 51 11.76 1.74 -8.81
N GLU A 52 12.92 1.58 -8.16
CA GLU A 52 13.02 1.33 -6.71
C GLU A 52 12.24 2.37 -5.87
N PRO A 53 12.30 3.69 -6.17
CA PRO A 53 11.49 4.69 -5.45
C PRO A 53 9.98 4.43 -5.55
N SER A 54 9.49 3.85 -6.64
CA SER A 54 8.07 3.54 -6.80
C SER A 54 7.60 2.45 -5.83
N ILE A 55 8.49 1.56 -5.41
CA ILE A 55 8.18 0.49 -4.45
C ILE A 55 7.98 1.10 -3.07
N GLU A 56 8.86 2.02 -2.67
CA GLU A 56 8.75 2.74 -1.40
C GLU A 56 7.46 3.56 -1.32
N GLU A 57 7.13 4.29 -2.40
CA GLU A 57 5.88 5.05 -2.50
C GLU A 57 4.64 4.14 -2.42
N TYR A 58 4.66 2.99 -3.11
CA TYR A 58 3.58 2.02 -3.05
C TYR A 58 3.36 1.49 -1.63
N LEU A 59 4.43 1.09 -0.93
CA LEU A 59 4.36 0.60 0.44
C LEU A 59 3.87 1.69 1.41
N ALA A 60 4.29 2.93 1.22
CA ALA A 60 3.81 4.06 2.02
C ALA A 60 2.31 4.28 1.83
N ALA A 61 1.81 4.19 0.59
CA ALA A 61 0.38 4.30 0.30
C ALA A 61 -0.43 3.17 0.97
N GLN A 62 0.04 1.92 0.87
CA GLN A 62 -0.61 0.77 1.51
C GLN A 62 -0.65 0.89 3.04
N THR A 63 0.43 1.40 3.65
CA THR A 63 0.49 1.62 5.10
C THR A 63 -0.50 2.69 5.56
N GLU A 64 -0.63 3.79 4.81
CA GLU A 64 -1.61 4.85 5.10
C GLU A 64 -3.05 4.36 4.93
N GLU A 65 -3.33 3.54 3.92
CA GLU A 65 -4.64 2.91 3.74
C GLU A 65 -4.99 1.98 4.92
N ALA A 66 -4.07 1.11 5.31
CA ALA A 66 -4.24 0.23 6.46
C ALA A 66 -4.46 1.02 7.76
N ARG A 67 -3.73 2.12 7.94
CA ARG A 67 -3.88 3.04 9.07
C ARG A 67 -5.28 3.68 9.08
N ARG A 68 -5.78 4.16 7.94
CA ARG A 68 -7.15 4.71 7.83
C ARG A 68 -8.21 3.68 8.18
N MET A 69 -8.08 2.44 7.69
CA MET A 69 -9.00 1.36 8.01
C MET A 69 -8.96 0.98 9.50
N ALA A 70 -7.80 1.04 10.15
CA ALA A 70 -7.67 0.80 11.58
C ALA A 70 -8.39 1.89 12.41
N LEU A 71 -8.27 3.16 12.02
CA LEU A 71 -8.96 4.29 12.67
C LEU A 71 -10.49 4.18 12.52
N TRP A 72 -10.97 3.81 11.33
CA TRP A 72 -12.40 3.56 11.12
C TRP A 72 -12.94 2.40 11.96
N ARG A 73 -12.16 1.32 12.12
CA ARG A 73 -12.55 0.19 12.99
C ARG A 73 -12.68 0.60 14.45
N GLN A 74 -11.84 1.51 14.93
CA GLN A 74 -11.93 2.02 16.31
C GLN A 74 -13.11 2.97 16.52
N SER A 75 -13.48 3.79 15.53
CA SER A 75 -14.64 4.68 15.65
C SER A 75 -15.98 3.93 15.69
N GLN A 76 -16.07 2.79 14.99
CA GLN A 76 -17.24 1.90 15.07
C GLN A 76 -17.34 1.13 16.39
N ALA A 77 -16.22 0.90 17.09
CA ALA A 77 -16.25 0.27 18.42
C ALA A 77 -16.67 1.24 19.54
N ALA A 78 -16.53 2.55 19.33
CA ALA A 78 -16.82 3.58 20.32
C ALA A 78 -18.23 4.22 20.22
N SER A 79 -18.95 3.95 19.12
CA SER A 79 -20.38 4.27 18.99
C SER A 79 -21.10 2.93 19.25
N PHE A 80 -21.69 2.63 20.40
CA PHE A 80 -22.99 3.13 20.87
C PHE A 80 -23.29 2.57 22.28
N PRO A 81 -23.31 3.41 23.33
CA PRO A 81 -23.93 3.03 24.62
C PRO A 81 -25.39 3.47 24.81
N GLU A 82 -25.91 4.49 24.11
CA GLU A 82 -27.17 5.14 24.53
C GLU A 82 -28.46 4.70 23.81
N LEU A 83 -28.42 3.83 22.80
CA LEU A 83 -29.64 3.50 22.00
C LEU A 83 -30.55 2.38 22.57
N TRP A 84 -30.15 1.69 23.65
CA TRP A 84 -30.96 0.59 24.23
C TRP A 84 -31.41 0.81 25.69
N GLY A 85 -31.31 2.03 26.20
CA GLY A 85 -31.56 2.34 27.61
C GLY A 85 -32.83 3.11 27.88
N ARG A 86 -33.98 2.41 27.91
CA ARG A 86 -35.19 2.77 28.66
C ARG A 86 -36.11 3.83 28.05
N SER A 87 -36.99 3.38 27.16
CA SER A 87 -38.31 4.00 27.00
C SER A 87 -38.98 4.09 28.37
N VAL A 88 -39.32 5.32 28.74
CA VAL A 88 -40.11 5.69 29.91
C VAL A 88 -41.46 4.97 29.86
N THR A 89 -41.96 4.50 31.00
CA THR A 89 -43.38 4.68 31.33
C THR A 89 -43.59 4.56 32.84
N PRO A 90 -44.20 5.55 33.50
CA PRO A 90 -44.61 5.47 34.89
C PRO A 90 -46.04 4.93 34.99
N PHE A 91 -46.27 3.97 35.87
CA PHE A 91 -47.59 3.69 36.44
C PHE A 91 -47.35 2.90 37.74
N ALA A 92 -47.43 3.54 38.90
CA ALA A 92 -48.62 3.84 39.73
C ALA A 92 -48.76 2.80 40.84
#